data_AF-A0A940G177-F1
#
_entry.id   AF-A0A940G177-F1
#
_cell.length_a   1.000
_cell.length_b   1.000
_cell.length_c   1.000
_cell.angle_alpha   90.00
_cell.angle_beta   90.00
_cell.angle_gamma   90.00
#
_symmetry.space_group_name_H-M   'P 1'
#
loop_
_entity.id
_entity.type
_entity.pdbx_description
1 polymer ?
#
loop_
_entity_poly.entity_id
_entity_poly.type
_entity_poly.pdbx_seq_one_letter_code
_entity_poly.pdbx_strand_id
1 'polypeptide(L)' 'MVHEIIKRVRETLAQPGMSKHKLAIVAGLHRNTLRDVDDPDWNPSAATLAALEPHIVGSEVEASPEAA' A
#
# COMPACT_ATOMS: atom_id res chain seq x y z
N MET A 1 -11.70 -4.49 -6.25
CA MET A 1 -11.51 -3.33 -5.35
C MET A 1 -10.62 -3.66 -4.14
N VAL A 2 -11.11 -4.18 -2.99
CA VAL A 2 -10.24 -4.42 -1.80
C VAL A 2 -9.09 -5.40 -2.04
N HIS A 3 -9.37 -6.53 -2.69
CA HIS A 3 -8.36 -7.54 -3.03
C HIS A 3 -7.26 -6.99 -3.97
N GLU A 4 -7.58 -5.98 -4.78
CA GLU A 4 -6.61 -5.40 -5.72
C GLU A 4 -5.62 -4.47 -5.02
N ILE A 5 -6.09 -3.68 -4.05
CA ILE A 5 -5.22 -2.85 -3.20
C ILE A 5 -4.24 -3.73 -2.43
N ILE A 6 -4.73 -4.82 -1.81
CA ILE A 6 -3.87 -5.76 -1.07
C ILE A 6 -2.81 -6.38 -2.00
N LYS A 7 -3.20 -6.79 -3.21
CA LYS A 7 -2.27 -7.31 -4.20
C LYS A 7 -1.19 -6.28 -4.57
N ARG A 8 -1.58 -5.03 -4.87
CA ARG A 8 -0.65 -3.94 -5.20
C ARG A 8 0.28 -3.58 -4.04
N VAL A 9 -0.21 -3.64 -2.80
CA VAL A 9 0.62 -3.48 -1.59
C VAL A 9 1.70 -4.56 -1.55
N ARG A 10 1.33 -5.83 -1.80
CA ARG A 10 2.29 -6.93 -1.85
C ARG A 10 3.31 -6.76 -2.99
N GLU A 11 2.86 -6.33 -4.17
CA GLU A 11 3.75 -6.05 -5.32
C GLU A 11 4.73 -4.90 -5.02
N THR A 12 4.26 -3.84 -4.36
CA THR A 12 5.10 -2.72 -3.91
C THR A 12 6.14 -3.16 -2.88
N LEU A 13 5.75 -4.04 -1.95
CA LEU A 13 6.64 -4.61 -0.94
C LEU A 13 7.63 -5.62 -1.51
N ALA A 14 7.36 -6.20 -2.67
CA ALA A 14 8.28 -7.08 -3.39
C ALA A 14 9.40 -6.30 -4.11
N GLN A 15 9.28 -4.96 -4.24
CA GLN A 15 10.32 -4.14 -4.87
C GLN A 15 11.55 -3.96 -3.97
N PRO A 16 12.76 -4.00 -4.54
CA PRO A 16 13.99 -3.81 -3.77
C PRO A 16 14.05 -2.39 -3.17
N GLY A 17 14.24 -2.29 -1.86
CA GLY A 17 14.32 -1.02 -1.13
C GLY A 17 13.03 -0.56 -0.46
N MET A 18 11.93 -1.32 -0.63
CA MET A 18 10.69 -1.11 0.10
C MET A 18 10.50 -2.16 1.20
N SER A 19 9.99 -1.73 2.35
CA SER A 19 9.80 -2.59 3.52
C SER A 19 8.44 -2.34 4.18
N LYS A 20 7.85 -3.40 4.75
CA LYS A 20 6.56 -3.35 5.47
C LYS A 20 6.52 -2.22 6.50
N HIS A 21 7.56 -2.09 7.31
CA HIS A 21 7.69 -1.02 8.28
C HIS A 21 7.73 0.37 7.64
N LYS A 22 8.49 0.54 6.57
CA LYS A 22 8.65 1.84 5.90
C LYS A 22 7.33 2.28 5.28
N LEU A 23 6.61 1.36 4.63
CA LEU A 23 5.28 1.61 4.07
C LEU A 23 4.26 2.00 5.16
N ALA A 24 4.24 1.29 6.29
CA ALA A 24 3.35 1.62 7.41
C ALA A 24 3.62 3.03 7.95
N ILE A 25 4.89 3.38 8.13
CA ILE A 25 5.30 4.68 8.66
C ILE A 25 4.88 5.82 7.73
N VAL A 26 5.13 5.70 6.43
CA VAL A 26 4.74 6.76 5.47
C VAL A 26 3.23 6.89 5.32
N ALA A 27 2.50 5.77 5.46
CA ALA A 27 1.03 5.74 5.47
C ALA A 27 0.40 6.18 6.81
N GLY A 28 1.19 6.51 7.82
CA GLY A 28 0.69 6.88 9.15
C GLY A 28 0.03 5.71 9.90
N LEU A 29 0.33 4.47 9.51
CA LEU A 29 -0.20 3.25 10.11
C LEU A 29 0.75 2.69 11.18
N HIS A 30 0.16 1.95 12.13
CA HIS A 30 0.96 1.27 13.14
C HIS A 30 1.83 0.18 12.49
N ARG A 31 3.07 0.06 12.96
CA ARG A 31 4.07 -0.93 12.52
C ARG A 31 3.60 -2.39 12.49
N ASN A 32 2.66 -2.76 13.38
CA ASN A 32 2.08 -4.12 13.36
C ASN A 32 1.00 -4.32 12.28
N THR A 33 0.40 -3.26 11.75
CA THR A 33 -0.72 -3.37 10.80
C THR A 33 -0.32 -4.08 9.50
N LEU A 34 0.91 -3.85 9.04
CA LEU A 34 1.46 -4.50 7.85
C LEU A 34 2.28 -5.75 8.16
N ARG A 35 2.32 -6.22 9.41
CA ARG A 35 3.11 -7.41 9.77
C ARG A 35 2.57 -8.65 9.07
N ASP A 36 1.24 -8.76 9.09
CA ASP A 36 0.51 -9.89 8.54
C ASP A 36 0.06 -9.63 7.09
N VAL A 37 0.59 -8.60 6.40
CA VAL A 37 0.20 -8.27 5.00
C VAL A 37 0.41 -9.39 3.99
N ASP A 38 1.34 -10.32 4.28
CA ASP A 38 1.60 -11.52 3.47
C ASP A 38 0.56 -12.61 3.70
N ASP A 39 -0.12 -12.56 4.83
CA ASP A 39 -1.05 -13.58 5.27
C ASP A 39 -2.31 -13.54 4.40
N PRO A 40 -2.76 -14.69 3.85
CA PRO A 40 -3.98 -14.74 3.04
C PRO A 40 -5.24 -14.38 3.85
N ASP A 41 -5.23 -14.56 5.16
CA ASP A 41 -6.34 -14.21 6.07
C ASP A 41 -6.22 -12.77 6.62
N TRP A 42 -5.25 -11.99 6.12
CA TRP A 42 -5.10 -10.60 6.51
C TRP A 42 -6.33 -9.78 6.11
N ASN A 43 -7.05 -9.30 7.12
CA ASN A 43 -8.28 -8.55 6.96
C ASN A 43 -8.10 -7.07 7.38
N PRO A 44 -7.45 -6.24 6.55
CA PRO A 44 -7.29 -4.83 6.86
C PRO A 44 -8.62 -4.09 6.80
N SER A 45 -8.77 -3.06 7.62
CA SER A 45 -9.94 -2.18 7.57
C SER A 45 -9.93 -1.32 6.30
N ALA A 46 -11.10 -0.86 5.86
CA ALA A 46 -11.20 0.09 4.74
C ALA A 46 -10.37 1.35 4.95
N ALA A 47 -10.29 1.85 6.20
CA ALA A 47 -9.44 2.98 6.55
C ALA A 47 -7.94 2.69 6.37
N THR A 48 -7.52 1.46 6.69
CA THR A 48 -6.14 1.00 6.46
C THR A 48 -5.81 0.96 4.97
N LEU A 49 -6.72 0.45 4.15
CA LEU A 49 -6.53 0.38 2.70
C LEU A 49 -6.46 1.78 2.08
N ALA A 50 -7.37 2.68 2.48
CA ALA A 50 -7.37 4.07 2.03
C ALA A 50 -6.08 4.82 2.42
N ALA A 51 -5.52 4.54 3.59
CA ALA A 51 -4.24 5.10 4.00
C ALA A 51 -3.05 4.54 3.21
N LEU A 52 -3.11 3.28 2.75
CA LEU A 52 -2.03 2.65 1.96
C LEU A 52 -2.07 3.03 0.48
N GLU A 53 -3.27 3.27 -0.06
CA GLU A 53 -3.52 3.55 -1.48
C GLU A 53 -2.65 4.67 -2.10
N PRO A 54 -2.42 5.83 -1.45
CA PRO A 54 -1.55 6.86 -2.01
C PRO A 54 -0.05 6.52 -1.98
N HIS A 55 0.37 5.47 -1.27
CA HIS A 55 1.78 5.10 -1.09
C HIS A 55 2.19 3.83 -1.86
N ILE A 56 1.26 3.19 -2.57
CA ILE A 56 1.54 2.05 -3.44
C ILE A 56 1.90 2.52 -4.85
N VAL A 57 3.09 2.09 -5.30
CA VAL A 57 3.61 2.42 -6.63
C VAL A 57 3.03 1.41 -7.61
N GLY A 58 2.13 1.87 -8.49
CA GLY A 58 1.37 0.99 -9.39
C GLY A 58 -0.06 1.43 -9.61
N SER A 59 -0.53 2.50 -8.96
CA SER A 59 -1.56 3.30 -9.60
C SER A 59 -0.89 4.02 -10.75
N GLU A 60 -1.20 3.59 -11.97
CA GLU A 60 -1.37 4.52 -13.09
C GLU A 60 -2.42 5.55 -12.63
N VAL A 61 -2.05 6.43 -11.70
CA VAL A 61 -2.56 7.79 -11.74
C VAL A 61 -1.89 8.30 -12.99
N GLU A 62 -2.70 8.42 -14.04
CA GLU A 62 -2.39 9.21 -15.21
C GLU A 62 -1.49 10.36 -14.73
N ALA A 63 -0.24 10.32 -15.15
CA ALA A 63 0.61 11.48 -15.13
C ALA A 63 -0.11 12.47 -16.05
N SER A 64 -1.10 13.19 -15.50
CA SER A 64 -1.68 14.34 -16.14
C SER A 64 -0.58 15.40 -16.11
N PRO A 65 0.02 15.75 -17.27
CA PRO A 65 0.85 16.93 -17.36
C PRO A 65 -0.13 18.09 -17.49
N GLU A 66 -0.72 18.56 -16.40
CA GLU A 66 -1.43 19.84 -16.45
C GLU A 66 -0.39 20.95 -16.28
N ALA A 67 -0.06 21.53 -17.43
CA ALA A 67 0.78 22.69 -17.59
C ALA A 67 0.20 23.91 -16.86
N ALA A 68 1.08 24.67 -16.18
CA ALA A 68 1.02 26.12 -16.07
C ALA A 68 2.42 26.68 -15.80
#